data_AF-A0A4Z0F967-F1
#
_entry.id   AF-A0A4Z0F967-F1
#
_cell.length_a   1.000
_cell.length_b   1.000
_cell.length_c   1.000
_cell.angle_alpha   90.00
_cell.angle_beta   90.00
_cell.angle_gamma   90.00
#
_symmetry.space_group_name_H-M   'P 1'
#
loop_
_entity.id
_entity.type
_entity.pdbx_description
1 polymer ?
#
loop_
_entity_poly.entity_id
_entity_poly.type
_entity_poly.pdbx_seq_one_letter_code
_entity_poly.pdbx_strand_id
1 'polypeptide(L)'
;ATRAVERGVEAARAAERAADGARGAKSGVHKNSLDYVGDTHVYRVKGPDGSTYKIGESAQGTRVGDGTSIRAEQQVRRLTRETGDTYTSEIRRTLPDKVSARDYETRVIERFRRMYGDDALPGNKTNR
;
A
#
# COMPACT_ATOMS: atom_id res chain seq x y z
N ALA A 1 -23.85 -18.15 -10.02
CA ALA A 1 -23.21 -19.05 -9.03
C ALA A 1 -21.71 -18.76 -8.85
N THR A 2 -20.93 -18.52 -9.92
CA THR A 2 -19.48 -18.26 -9.90
C THR A 2 -19.02 -17.05 -9.08
N ARG A 3 -19.72 -15.91 -9.15
CA ARG A 3 -19.32 -14.66 -8.47
C ARG A 3 -19.37 -14.69 -6.94
N ALA A 4 -20.17 -15.59 -6.36
CA ALA A 4 -20.29 -15.75 -4.90
C ALA A 4 -19.18 -16.65 -4.34
N VAL A 5 -18.79 -17.66 -5.11
CA VAL A 5 -17.68 -18.58 -4.76
C VAL A 5 -16.35 -17.83 -4.79
N GLU A 6 -16.11 -16.98 -5.80
CA GLU A 6 -14.90 -16.14 -5.88
C GLU A 6 -14.77 -15.18 -4.69
N ARG A 7 -15.87 -14.56 -4.25
CA ARG A 7 -15.88 -13.69 -3.06
C ARG A 7 -15.59 -14.47 -1.78
N GLY A 8 -16.08 -15.71 -1.65
CA GLY A 8 -15.80 -16.57 -0.50
C GLY A 8 -14.32 -16.96 -0.41
N VAL A 9 -13.69 -17.27 -1.53
CA VAL A 9 -12.26 -17.63 -1.60
C VAL A 9 -11.35 -16.43 -1.30
N GLU A 10 -11.70 -15.24 -1.80
CA GLU A 10 -10.97 -14.00 -1.48
C GLU A 10 -11.07 -13.62 0.00
N ALA A 11 -12.28 -13.74 0.59
CA ALA A 11 -12.49 -13.48 2.01
C ALA A 11 -11.73 -14.46 2.91
N ALA A 12 -11.69 -15.75 2.54
CA ALA A 12 -10.92 -16.76 3.27
C ALA A 12 -9.41 -16.50 3.20
N ARG A 13 -8.88 -16.13 2.03
CA ARG A 13 -7.47 -15.73 1.87
C ARG A 13 -7.13 -14.45 2.62
N ALA A 14 -8.06 -13.51 2.71
CA ALA A 14 -7.89 -12.29 3.50
C ALA A 14 -7.85 -12.60 5.01
N ALA A 15 -8.71 -13.50 5.48
CA ALA A 15 -8.73 -13.94 6.87
C ALA A 15 -7.48 -14.75 7.26
N GLU A 16 -7.00 -15.63 6.37
CA GLU A 16 -5.76 -16.39 6.57
C GLU A 16 -4.54 -15.46 6.62
N ARG A 17 -4.47 -14.46 5.74
CA ARG A 17 -3.43 -13.41 5.80
C ARG A 17 -3.50 -12.60 7.08
N ALA A 18 -4.70 -12.22 7.53
CA ALA A 18 -4.86 -11.51 8.80
C ALA A 18 -4.37 -12.34 10.01
N ALA A 19 -4.55 -13.67 9.96
CA ALA A 19 -4.05 -14.57 11.00
C ALA A 19 -2.52 -14.73 10.98
N ASP A 20 -1.88 -14.74 9.80
CA ASP A 20 -0.41 -14.78 9.68
C ASP A 20 0.24 -13.43 10.00
N GLY A 21 -0.40 -12.30 9.68
CA GLY A 21 0.06 -10.97 10.07
C GLY A 21 0.19 -10.78 11.59
N ALA A 22 -0.60 -11.52 12.38
CA ALA A 22 -0.50 -11.51 13.84
C ALA A 22 0.76 -12.23 14.38
N ARG A 23 1.38 -13.14 13.61
CA ARG A 23 2.58 -13.89 14.03
C ARG A 23 3.87 -13.06 13.93
N GLY A 24 3.88 -12.03 13.07
CA GLY A 24 5.03 -11.14 12.85
C GLY A 24 5.27 -10.08 13.94
N ALA A 25 4.24 -9.78 14.75
CA ALA A 25 4.31 -8.77 15.81
C ALA A 25 5.14 -9.20 17.05
N LYS A 26 5.75 -10.39 17.05
CA LYS A 26 6.52 -10.93 18.20
C LYS A 26 7.95 -10.37 18.33
N SER A 27 8.42 -9.52 17.42
CA SER A 27 9.73 -8.89 17.54
C SER A 27 9.55 -7.40 17.85
N GLY A 28 10.33 -6.86 18.80
CA GLY A 28 10.39 -5.41 19.08
C GLY A 28 10.95 -4.57 17.93
N VAL A 29 10.97 -5.12 16.72
CA VAL A 29 11.44 -4.49 15.48
C VAL A 29 10.40 -3.50 15.01
N HIS A 30 10.85 -2.28 14.76
CA HIS A 30 9.99 -1.21 14.28
C HIS A 30 9.42 -1.54 12.90
N LYS A 31 8.14 -1.22 12.64
CA LYS A 31 7.40 -1.49 11.38
C LYS A 31 7.96 -0.80 10.11
N ASN A 32 8.98 0.03 10.27
CA ASN A 32 9.72 0.64 9.16
C ASN A 32 11.05 -0.06 8.87
N SER A 33 11.53 -0.92 9.78
CA SER A 33 12.71 -1.73 9.54
C SER A 33 12.45 -2.75 8.43
N LEU A 34 13.45 -3.01 7.60
CA LEU A 34 13.42 -4.08 6.62
C LEU A 34 13.31 -5.45 7.31
N ASP A 35 13.82 -5.60 8.53
CA ASP A 35 13.73 -6.83 9.30
C ASP A 35 12.32 -7.10 9.84
N TYR A 36 11.37 -6.19 9.63
CA TYR A 36 9.99 -6.41 10.02
C TYR A 36 9.37 -7.52 9.17
N VAL A 37 9.08 -8.63 9.84
CA VAL A 37 8.31 -9.75 9.30
C VAL A 37 6.85 -9.54 9.71
N GLY A 38 5.94 -9.54 8.75
CA GLY A 38 4.53 -9.30 8.95
C GLY A 38 3.89 -8.54 7.79
N ASP A 39 2.57 -8.68 7.69
CA ASP A 39 1.78 -8.11 6.60
C ASP A 39 2.14 -6.64 6.33
N THR A 40 2.66 -6.44 5.12
CA THR A 40 3.04 -5.14 4.59
C THR A 40 2.42 -4.98 3.22
N HIS A 41 1.63 -3.93 3.04
CA HIS A 41 0.96 -3.67 1.78
C HIS A 41 1.58 -2.48 1.05
N VAL A 42 1.55 -2.57 -0.28
CA VAL A 42 1.90 -1.50 -1.20
C VAL A 42 0.62 -0.86 -1.70
N TYR A 43 0.56 0.46 -1.62
CA TYR A 43 -0.59 1.28 -1.99
C TYR A 43 -0.18 2.32 -3.04
N ARG A 44 -1.18 2.89 -3.72
CA ARG A 44 -1.01 4.10 -4.53
C ARG A 44 -1.91 5.21 -4.03
N VAL A 45 -1.43 6.44 -4.13
CA VAL A 45 -2.22 7.66 -4.03
C VAL A 45 -2.49 8.14 -5.45
N LYS A 46 -3.73 8.48 -5.74
CA LYS A 46 -4.16 9.08 -7.00
C LYS A 46 -4.36 10.58 -6.81
N GLY A 47 -3.91 11.35 -7.79
CA GLY A 47 -4.14 12.78 -7.87
C GLY A 47 -5.57 13.11 -8.30
N PRO A 48 -5.90 14.40 -8.38
CA PRO A 48 -7.24 14.89 -8.72
C PRO A 48 -7.70 14.51 -10.14
N ASP A 49 -6.74 14.36 -11.05
CA ASP A 49 -6.92 13.91 -12.43
C ASP A 49 -6.97 12.38 -12.57
N GLY A 50 -6.89 11.65 -11.46
CA GLY A 50 -6.84 10.18 -11.42
C GLY A 50 -5.48 9.58 -11.76
N SER A 51 -4.46 10.41 -12.07
CA SER A 51 -3.09 9.96 -12.30
C SER A 51 -2.48 9.42 -11.00
N THR A 52 -1.44 8.58 -11.12
CA THR A 52 -0.77 8.07 -9.92
C THR A 52 0.17 9.16 -9.38
N TYR A 53 -0.20 9.73 -8.24
CA TYR A 53 0.61 10.76 -7.58
C TYR A 53 1.79 10.15 -6.80
N LYS A 54 1.56 9.00 -6.15
CA LYS A 54 2.56 8.34 -5.31
C LYS A 54 2.34 6.84 -5.22
N ILE A 55 3.43 6.08 -5.13
CA ILE A 55 3.46 4.69 -4.67
C ILE A 55 4.13 4.64 -3.29
N GLY A 56 3.59 3.84 -2.38
CA GLY A 56 4.12 3.69 -1.02
C GLY A 56 3.86 2.31 -0.44
N GLU A 57 4.63 1.92 0.57
CA GLU A 57 4.46 0.69 1.34
C GLU A 57 4.17 0.98 2.83
N SER A 58 3.46 0.08 3.51
CA SER A 58 3.12 0.23 4.92
C SER A 58 2.84 -1.09 5.63
N ALA A 59 3.33 -1.20 6.86
CA ALA A 59 3.02 -2.28 7.81
C ALA A 59 2.07 -1.80 8.94
N GLN A 60 1.52 -0.58 8.81
CA GLN A 60 0.60 0.01 9.79
C GLN A 60 -0.76 -0.70 9.82
N GLY A 61 -1.04 -1.54 8.82
CA GLY A 61 -2.30 -2.26 8.66
C GLY A 61 -3.34 -1.50 7.85
N THR A 62 -4.49 -2.15 7.75
CA THR A 62 -5.67 -1.69 7.02
C THR A 62 -6.82 -1.39 7.98
N ARG A 63 -7.73 -0.52 7.57
CA ARG A 63 -8.95 -0.23 8.32
C ARG A 63 -9.89 -1.43 8.21
N VAL A 64 -10.46 -1.87 9.34
CA VAL A 64 -11.29 -3.08 9.43
C VAL A 64 -12.53 -3.02 8.51
N GLY A 65 -13.15 -1.84 8.37
CA GLY A 65 -14.42 -1.72 7.63
C GLY A 65 -14.29 -1.81 6.11
N ASP A 66 -13.30 -1.13 5.52
CA ASP A 66 -13.18 -0.97 4.07
C ASP A 66 -11.85 -1.52 3.49
N GLY A 67 -10.97 -2.05 4.34
CA GLY A 67 -9.66 -2.56 3.93
C GLY A 67 -8.67 -1.50 3.47
N THR A 68 -8.99 -0.20 3.61
CA THR A 68 -8.12 0.89 3.14
C THR A 68 -6.87 0.97 4.01
N SER A 69 -5.73 1.29 3.39
CA SER A 69 -4.51 1.54 4.15
C SER A 69 -4.66 2.76 5.07
N ILE A 70 -4.40 2.55 6.37
CA ILE A 70 -4.40 3.65 7.37
C ILE A 70 -3.37 4.72 6.99
N ARG A 71 -2.16 4.31 6.61
CA ARG A 71 -1.08 5.23 6.21
C ARG A 71 -1.41 6.01 4.94
N ALA A 72 -1.99 5.34 3.94
CA ALA A 72 -2.35 5.99 2.68
C ALA A 72 -3.44 7.04 2.89
N GLU A 73 -4.46 6.69 3.67
CA GLU A 73 -5.53 7.61 4.06
C GLU A 73 -4.99 8.85 4.78
N GLN A 74 -4.08 8.67 5.74
CA GLN A 74 -3.45 9.80 6.44
C GLN A 74 -2.75 10.75 5.46
N GLN A 75 -2.08 10.21 4.43
CA GLN A 75 -1.44 11.01 3.40
C GLN A 75 -2.46 11.69 2.48
N VAL A 76 -3.51 10.99 2.07
CA VAL A 76 -4.61 11.54 1.26
C VAL A 76 -5.26 12.72 1.99
N ARG A 77 -5.70 12.54 3.23
CA ARG A 77 -6.35 13.60 4.01
C ARG A 77 -5.45 14.81 4.19
N ARG A 78 -4.16 14.58 4.42
CA ARG A 78 -3.18 15.65 4.54
C ARG A 78 -3.04 16.42 3.23
N LEU A 79 -2.85 15.72 2.11
CA LEU A 79 -2.72 16.32 0.77
C LEU A 79 -3.98 17.12 0.40
N THR A 80 -5.16 16.53 0.58
CA THR A 80 -6.43 17.22 0.30
C THR A 80 -6.61 18.48 1.14
N ARG A 81 -6.22 18.46 2.42
CA ARG A 81 -6.25 19.66 3.26
C ARG A 81 -5.23 20.72 2.84
N GLU A 82 -4.05 20.29 2.38
CA GLU A 82 -2.95 21.19 2.02
C GLU A 82 -3.14 21.84 0.64
N THR A 83 -3.67 21.11 -0.35
CA THR A 83 -3.84 21.63 -1.71
C THR A 83 -5.26 22.10 -2.02
N GLY A 84 -6.26 21.61 -1.27
CA GLY A 84 -7.68 21.83 -1.57
C GLY A 84 -8.25 20.84 -2.60
N ASP A 85 -7.43 19.99 -3.21
CA ASP A 85 -7.88 19.04 -4.23
C ASP A 85 -8.27 17.68 -3.66
N THR A 86 -9.05 16.91 -4.42
CA THR A 86 -9.44 15.56 -4.02
C THR A 86 -8.36 14.55 -4.39
N TYR A 87 -7.75 13.93 -3.37
CA TYR A 87 -6.87 12.79 -3.53
C TYR A 87 -7.59 11.51 -3.08
N THR A 88 -7.20 10.37 -3.65
CA THR A 88 -7.71 9.06 -3.22
C THR A 88 -6.56 8.06 -3.07
N SER A 89 -6.80 6.93 -2.41
CA SER A 89 -5.81 5.87 -2.32
C SER A 89 -6.42 4.48 -2.51
N GLU A 90 -5.59 3.54 -2.92
CA GLU A 90 -5.97 2.13 -2.98
C GLU A 90 -4.76 1.23 -2.71
N ILE A 91 -5.03 0.05 -2.16
CA ILE A 91 -4.02 -1.00 -2.00
C ILE A 91 -3.82 -1.71 -3.34
N ARG A 92 -2.56 -1.86 -3.74
CA ARG A 92 -2.16 -2.60 -4.93
C ARG A 92 -1.88 -4.06 -4.63
N ARG A 93 -1.21 -4.33 -3.50
CA ARG A 93 -0.79 -5.69 -3.12
C ARG A 93 -0.44 -5.75 -1.64
N THR A 94 -0.77 -6.86 -0.97
CA THR A 94 -0.27 -7.21 0.38
C THR A 94 0.79 -8.30 0.26
N LEU A 95 1.88 -8.16 1.01
CA LEU A 95 3.06 -9.01 1.00
C LEU A 95 3.42 -9.40 2.44
N PRO A 96 4.09 -10.55 2.65
CA PRO A 96 4.28 -11.14 3.99
C PRO A 96 5.31 -10.41 4.86
N ASP A 97 6.14 -9.54 4.28
CA ASP A 97 7.23 -8.87 4.99
C ASP A 97 7.60 -7.52 4.32
N LYS A 98 8.40 -6.73 5.04
CA LYS A 98 8.82 -5.39 4.61
C LYS A 98 9.73 -5.40 3.39
N VAL A 99 10.65 -6.36 3.30
CA VAL A 99 11.63 -6.47 2.19
C VAL A 99 10.88 -6.70 0.88
N SER A 100 10.04 -7.73 0.84
CA SER A 100 9.18 -8.08 -0.29
C SER A 100 8.34 -6.88 -0.74
N ALA A 101 7.77 -6.13 0.21
CA ALA A 101 7.00 -4.93 -0.09
C ALA A 101 7.85 -3.80 -0.68
N ARG A 102 9.04 -3.55 -0.13
CA ARG A 102 9.98 -2.55 -0.65
C ARG A 102 10.46 -2.89 -2.06
N ASP A 103 10.76 -4.16 -2.32
CA ASP A 103 11.22 -4.62 -3.65
C ASP A 103 10.10 -4.51 -4.69
N TYR A 104 8.87 -4.87 -4.31
CA TYR A 104 7.71 -4.69 -5.19
C TYR A 104 7.45 -3.21 -5.47
N GLU A 105 7.48 -2.37 -4.42
CA GLU A 105 7.29 -0.94 -4.54
C GLU A 105 8.33 -0.29 -5.49
N THR A 106 9.60 -0.65 -5.31
CA THR A 106 10.71 -0.15 -6.14
C THR A 106 10.51 -0.50 -7.61
N ARG A 107 10.21 -1.77 -7.92
CA ARG A 107 9.90 -2.20 -9.30
C ARG A 107 8.70 -1.48 -9.91
N VAL A 108 7.67 -1.19 -9.11
CA VAL A 108 6.51 -0.43 -9.58
C VAL A 108 6.90 1.02 -9.91
N ILE A 109 7.68 1.66 -9.05
CA ILE A 109 8.16 3.04 -9.26
C ILE A 109 9.03 3.13 -10.51
N GLU A 110 10.03 2.26 -10.64
CA GLU A 110 10.91 2.20 -11.81
C GLU A 110 10.12 1.97 -13.09
N ARG A 111 9.13 1.05 -13.05
CA ARG A 111 8.27 0.80 -14.20
C ARG A 111 7.47 2.05 -14.58
N PHE A 112 6.91 2.76 -13.61
CA PHE A 112 6.17 4.01 -13.85
C PHE A 112 7.08 5.07 -14.48
N ARG A 113 8.27 5.29 -13.91
CA ARG A 113 9.24 6.27 -14.43
C ARG A 113 9.69 5.94 -15.84
N ARG A 114 9.97 4.66 -16.13
CA ARG A 114 10.33 4.20 -17.48
C ARG A 114 9.21 4.41 -18.51
N MET A 115 7.94 4.27 -18.12
CA MET A 115 6.80 4.37 -19.05
C MET A 115 6.31 5.80 -19.25
N TYR A 116 6.39 6.64 -18.22
CA TYR A 116 5.73 7.94 -18.18
C TYR A 116 6.68 9.11 -17.89
N GLY A 117 7.98 8.85 -17.74
CA GLY A 117 9.01 9.84 -17.41
C GLY A 117 9.32 9.90 -15.91
N ASP A 118 10.49 10.45 -15.56
CA ASP A 118 11.01 10.45 -14.18
C ASP A 118 10.10 11.19 -13.19
N ASP A 119 9.37 12.20 -13.68
CA ASP A 119 8.45 13.04 -12.90
C ASP A 119 7.03 12.45 -12.78
N ALA A 120 6.78 11.25 -13.32
CA ALA A 120 5.46 10.62 -13.31
C ALA A 120 4.92 10.27 -11.91
N LEU A 121 5.75 10.37 -10.88
CA LEU A 121 5.41 10.11 -9.48
C LEU A 121 5.83 11.30 -8.60
N PRO A 122 5.15 12.44 -8.72
CA PRO A 122 5.56 13.69 -8.06
C PRO A 122 5.58 13.59 -6.53
N GLY A 123 4.82 12.68 -5.93
CA GLY A 123 4.80 12.42 -4.48
C GLY A 123 5.90 11.47 -3.98
N ASN A 124 6.70 10.87 -4.86
CA ASN A 124 7.86 10.05 -4.52
C ASN A 124 9.14 10.88 -4.65
N LYS A 125 9.91 11.01 -3.56
CA LYS A 125 11.23 11.66 -3.62
C LYS A 125 12.13 10.94 -4.63
N THR A 126 12.89 11.70 -5.40
CA THR A 126 13.85 11.19 -6.41
C THR A 126 15.08 10.57 -5.75
N ASN A 127 15.50 11.08 -4.59
CA ASN A 127 16.56 10.50 -3.77
C ASN A 127 15.95 9.44 -2.84
N ARG A 128 16.11 8.18 -3.21
CA ARG A 128 15.73 7.01 -2.40
C ARG A 128 16.95 6.25 -1.95
#